data_AF-A0A218Y1V6-F1
#
_entry.id   AF-A0A218Y1V6-F1
#
_cell.length_a   1.000
_cell.length_b   1.000
_cell.length_c   1.000
_cell.angle_alpha   90.00
_cell.angle_beta   90.00
_cell.angle_gamma   90.00
#
_symmetry.space_group_name_H-M   'P 1'
#
loop_
_entity.id
_entity.type
_entity.pdbx_description
1 polymer ?
#
loop_
_entity_poly.entity_id
_entity_poly.type
_entity_poly.pdbx_seq_one_letter_code
_entity_poly.pdbx_strand_id
1 'polypeptide(L)'
;MDPEAHSTHLPSVYAADANSKSSGNAADGDHVPKQVHEFYFVKQHANENPYLIKAENLIQKLNQKRLQIHQTRDEKLSLHFGLLHGNKSLREEGQILRKIKEAEEIPEDTSVRDFDDKIRELSRRIQWRLNIKADEKEQILREIEKIERARAEAIESATASAALNGKMWHSLGSKEDIVQQIKTIGDELDKERAEYLNSKRKAEKKREAVEADLGRLEKRLTHTVEKFMWQWSNNKAFRDEYRRRTAESLNNRSLTVDGLRKDQTRNRFS
;
A
#
# COMPACT_ATOMS: atom_id res chain seq x y z
N MET A 1 28.80 -34.25 2.14
CA MET A 1 28.81 -33.60 0.82
C MET A 1 27.95 -32.37 0.94
N ASP A 2 28.69 -31.29 1.16
CA ASP A 2 28.44 -29.83 1.28
C ASP A 2 27.05 -29.21 1.11
N PRO A 3 26.72 -28.21 1.96
CA PRO A 3 25.84 -27.09 1.64
C PRO A 3 26.66 -25.87 1.14
N GLU A 4 26.48 -25.46 -0.11
CA GLU A 4 27.01 -24.19 -0.62
C GLU A 4 26.09 -23.03 -0.23
N ALA A 5 26.57 -22.17 0.68
CA ALA A 5 26.04 -20.83 0.91
C ALA A 5 27.07 -19.81 0.42
N HIS A 6 26.67 -18.99 -0.55
CA HIS A 6 27.51 -17.94 -1.10
C HIS A 6 27.68 -16.77 -0.13
N SER A 7 28.96 -16.46 0.07
CA SER A 7 29.61 -15.32 0.69
C SER A 7 29.04 -13.94 0.34
N THR A 8 29.03 -13.01 1.30
CA THR A 8 29.73 -11.73 1.09
C THR A 8 30.27 -11.17 2.41
N HIS A 9 31.59 -11.02 2.42
CA HIS A 9 32.47 -10.60 3.51
C HIS A 9 32.65 -9.08 3.49
N LEU A 10 32.64 -8.41 4.65
CA LEU A 10 33.26 -7.08 4.82
C LEU A 10 34.47 -7.22 5.76
N PRO A 11 35.62 -6.56 5.50
CA PRO A 11 36.86 -6.85 6.23
C PRO A 11 36.98 -6.05 7.53
N SER A 12 37.32 -6.77 8.59
CA SER A 12 37.85 -6.28 9.87
C SER A 12 39.30 -5.80 9.69
N VAL A 13 39.59 -4.55 10.04
CA VAL A 13 40.94 -3.97 9.95
C VAL A 13 41.50 -3.73 11.35
N TYR A 14 42.37 -4.67 11.73
CA TYR A 14 43.61 -4.55 12.52
C TYR A 14 43.65 -3.83 13.88
N ALA A 15 43.94 -4.63 14.90
CA ALA A 15 44.71 -4.26 16.08
C ALA A 15 46.21 -4.15 15.74
N ALA A 16 46.92 -3.22 16.39
CA ALA A 16 48.37 -3.25 16.51
C ALA A 16 48.79 -2.72 17.89
N ASP A 17 49.44 -3.59 18.64
CA ASP A 17 50.09 -3.36 19.93
C ASP A 17 51.45 -2.65 19.79
N ALA A 18 51.96 -2.24 20.97
CA ALA A 18 53.38 -2.19 21.38
C ALA A 18 54.11 -0.83 21.43
N ASN A 19 54.17 -0.28 22.65
CA ASN A 19 55.37 -0.09 23.49
C ASN A 19 56.70 0.39 22.84
N SER A 20 57.23 1.53 23.29
CA SER A 20 58.69 1.69 23.44
C SER A 20 59.09 2.75 24.51
N LYS A 21 60.20 2.46 25.19
CA LYS A 21 60.83 3.19 26.30
C LYS A 21 61.90 4.18 25.82
N SER A 22 62.26 5.10 26.74
CA SER A 22 63.58 5.75 26.94
C SER A 22 63.86 6.99 26.08
N SER A 23 64.14 8.17 26.66
CA SER A 23 65.39 8.63 27.32
C SER A 23 66.32 9.37 26.35
N GLY A 24 66.58 10.67 26.58
CA GLY A 24 67.67 11.41 25.96
C GLY A 24 67.46 12.93 25.95
N ASN A 25 68.19 13.64 26.82
CA ASN A 25 68.23 15.11 26.93
C ASN A 25 68.94 15.77 25.73
N ALA A 26 68.53 16.98 25.34
CA ALA A 26 69.31 18.23 25.48
C ALA A 26 68.75 19.43 24.68
N ALA A 27 68.83 20.59 25.33
CA ALA A 27 69.03 21.95 24.80
C ALA A 27 67.86 22.72 24.15
N ASP A 28 67.31 23.62 24.99
CA ASP A 28 67.23 25.08 24.79
C ASP A 28 66.26 25.68 23.75
N GLY A 29 65.41 26.60 24.22
CA GLY A 29 64.53 27.43 23.39
C GLY A 29 63.09 27.54 23.89
N ASP A 30 62.76 28.69 24.49
CA ASP A 30 61.42 29.26 24.75
C ASP A 30 60.45 28.50 25.68
N HIS A 31 60.42 28.96 26.94
CA HIS A 31 59.29 28.70 27.85
C HIS A 31 58.13 29.66 27.55
N VAL A 32 57.26 29.28 26.61
CA VAL A 32 55.86 29.73 26.64
C VAL A 32 55.10 28.77 27.56
N PRO A 33 54.37 29.23 28.59
CA PRO A 33 53.63 28.33 29.46
C PRO A 33 52.57 27.61 28.63
N LYS A 34 52.77 26.31 28.39
CA LYS A 34 51.80 25.46 27.71
C LYS A 34 50.60 25.31 28.64
N GLN A 35 49.51 26.00 28.31
CA GLN A 35 48.22 25.85 28.95
C GLN A 35 47.72 24.44 28.65
N VAL A 36 47.96 23.50 29.58
CA VAL A 36 47.39 22.16 29.48
C VAL A 36 45.90 22.29 29.80
N HIS A 37 45.07 22.26 28.77
CA HIS A 37 43.63 22.15 28.95
C HIS A 37 43.30 20.72 29.35
N GLU A 38 43.07 20.51 30.63
CA GLU A 38 42.47 19.27 31.12
C GLU A 38 40.99 19.26 30.74
N PHE A 39 40.62 18.37 29.81
CA PHE A 39 39.23 18.15 29.45
C PHE A 39 38.68 16.96 30.22
N TYR A 40 37.65 17.20 31.03
CA TYR A 40 36.85 16.13 31.61
C TYR A 40 35.81 15.67 30.59
N PHE A 41 35.91 14.43 30.13
CA PHE A 41 34.79 13.79 29.46
C PHE A 41 33.73 13.46 30.50
N VAL A 42 32.71 14.30 30.61
CA VAL A 42 31.47 13.91 31.26
C VAL A 42 30.82 12.88 30.34
N LYS A 43 30.94 11.59 30.68
CA LYS A 43 30.06 10.56 30.13
C LYS A 43 28.65 10.86 30.62
N GLN A 44 27.93 11.67 29.85
CA GLN A 44 26.50 11.78 30.00
C GLN A 44 25.94 10.42 29.58
N HIS A 45 25.62 9.57 30.56
CA HIS A 45 24.78 8.42 30.31
C HIS A 45 23.55 8.92 29.55
N ALA A 46 23.06 8.12 28.61
CA ALA A 46 21.80 8.36 27.95
C ALA A 46 20.73 8.50 29.03
N ASN A 47 20.50 9.74 29.47
CA ASN A 47 19.35 10.09 30.29
C ASN A 47 18.17 9.65 29.45
N GLU A 48 17.42 8.71 30.00
CA GLU A 48 16.10 8.28 29.59
C GLU A 48 15.22 9.50 29.33
N ASN A 49 15.39 10.10 28.16
CA ASN A 49 14.57 11.22 27.76
C ASN A 49 13.17 10.64 27.58
N PRO A 50 12.17 11.06 28.39
CA PRO A 50 10.84 10.47 28.35
C PRO A 50 10.20 10.62 26.95
N TYR A 51 10.67 11.57 26.13
CA TYR A 51 10.26 11.73 24.74
C TYR A 51 10.87 10.67 23.81
N LEU A 52 12.12 10.24 24.04
CA LEU A 52 12.76 9.18 23.25
C LEU A 52 12.14 7.82 23.55
N ILE A 53 11.86 7.51 24.82
CA ILE A 53 11.16 6.28 25.23
C ILE A 53 9.75 6.22 24.62
N LYS A 54 9.03 7.37 24.60
CA LYS A 54 7.72 7.47 23.95
C LYS A 54 7.83 7.25 22.43
N ALA A 55 8.87 7.78 21.78
CA ALA A 55 9.10 7.58 20.35
C ALA A 55 9.43 6.11 20.03
N GLU A 56 10.29 5.48 20.84
CA GLU A 56 10.68 4.07 20.69
C GLU A 56 9.46 3.13 20.80
N ASN A 57 8.63 3.34 21.84
CA ASN A 57 7.39 2.58 22.02
C ASN A 57 6.40 2.78 20.86
N LEU A 58 6.34 3.99 20.30
CA LEU A 58 5.51 4.29 19.12
C LEU A 58 6.02 3.55 17.89
N ILE A 59 7.34 3.56 17.66
CA ILE A 59 7.99 2.85 16.55
C ILE A 59 7.73 1.34 16.66
N GLN A 60 7.88 0.77 17.85
CA GLN A 60 7.63 -0.64 18.09
C GLN A 60 6.17 -1.02 17.78
N LYS A 61 5.21 -0.18 18.20
CA LYS A 61 3.78 -0.37 17.92
C LYS A 61 3.45 -0.26 16.43
N LEU A 62 4.08 0.67 15.71
CA LEU A 62 3.92 0.82 14.26
C LEU A 62 4.49 -0.38 13.51
N ASN A 63 5.65 -0.89 13.92
CA ASN A 63 6.26 -2.07 13.32
C ASN A 63 5.41 -3.33 13.53
N GLN A 64 4.82 -3.52 14.72
CA GLN A 64 3.87 -4.60 14.97
C GLN A 64 2.64 -4.52 14.07
N LYS A 65 2.04 -3.33 13.91
CA LYS A 65 0.92 -3.11 12.99
C LYS A 65 1.31 -3.40 11.54
N ARG A 66 2.50 -2.99 11.11
CA ARG A 66 3.01 -3.25 9.76
C ARG A 66 3.12 -4.76 9.49
N LEU A 67 3.62 -5.52 10.45
CA LEU A 67 3.72 -6.97 10.34
C LEU A 67 2.35 -7.63 10.18
N GLN A 68 1.36 -7.22 10.97
CA GLN A 68 -0.03 -7.71 10.86
C GLN A 68 -0.63 -7.41 9.48
N ILE A 69 -0.41 -6.20 8.95
CA ILE A 69 -0.89 -5.83 7.60
C ILE A 69 -0.27 -6.73 6.52
N HIS A 70 1.04 -7.01 6.61
CA HIS A 70 1.70 -7.90 5.66
C HIS A 70 1.17 -9.33 5.76
N GLN A 71 0.97 -9.86 6.97
CA GLN A 71 0.39 -11.19 7.17
C GLN A 71 -1.01 -11.29 6.57
N THR A 72 -1.90 -10.33 6.87
CA THR A 72 -3.25 -10.30 6.29
C THR A 72 -3.22 -10.14 4.77
N ARG A 73 -2.28 -9.38 4.22
CA ARG A 73 -2.12 -9.26 2.76
C ARG A 73 -1.70 -10.60 2.15
N ASP A 74 -0.73 -11.28 2.74
CA ASP A 74 -0.21 -12.54 2.22
C ASP A 74 -1.25 -13.67 2.35
N GLU A 75 -2.05 -13.69 3.43
CA GLU A 75 -3.23 -14.56 3.57
C GLU A 75 -4.28 -14.28 2.51
N LYS A 76 -4.60 -13.00 2.24
CA LYS A 76 -5.54 -12.62 1.18
C LYS A 76 -5.04 -13.03 -0.20
N LEU A 77 -3.74 -12.88 -0.47
CA LEU A 77 -3.14 -13.34 -1.73
C LEU A 77 -3.20 -14.88 -1.84
N SER A 78 -2.98 -15.60 -0.73
CA SER A 78 -3.11 -17.06 -0.68
C SER A 78 -4.56 -17.52 -0.91
N LEU A 79 -5.54 -16.86 -0.27
CA LEU A 79 -6.96 -17.14 -0.49
C LEU A 79 -7.40 -16.76 -1.91
N HIS A 80 -6.96 -15.61 -2.42
CA HIS A 80 -7.24 -15.17 -3.78
C HIS A 80 -6.68 -16.14 -4.82
N PHE A 81 -5.46 -16.64 -4.58
CA PHE A 81 -4.84 -17.71 -5.37
C PHE A 81 -5.66 -19.00 -5.28
N GLY A 82 -6.09 -19.42 -4.09
CA GLY A 82 -6.94 -20.61 -3.91
C GLY A 82 -8.33 -20.49 -4.56
N LEU A 83 -8.90 -19.28 -4.60
CA LEU A 83 -10.17 -18.96 -5.28
C LEU A 83 -10.03 -18.95 -6.80
N LEU A 84 -8.95 -18.34 -7.33
CA LEU A 84 -8.67 -18.27 -8.77
C LEU A 84 -8.37 -19.65 -9.36
N HIS A 85 -7.62 -20.48 -8.62
CA HIS A 85 -7.11 -21.76 -9.11
C HIS A 85 -7.82 -22.98 -8.50
N GLY A 86 -8.91 -22.75 -7.77
CA GLY A 86 -9.84 -23.77 -7.27
C GLY A 86 -9.18 -25.09 -6.84
N ASN A 87 -8.28 -25.06 -5.85
CA ASN A 87 -7.58 -26.22 -5.28
C ASN A 87 -7.03 -27.23 -6.32
N LYS A 88 -6.63 -26.78 -7.50
CA LYS A 88 -5.91 -27.61 -8.48
C LYS A 88 -4.48 -27.13 -8.53
N SER A 89 -3.54 -28.04 -8.31
CA SER A 89 -2.12 -27.73 -8.50
C SER A 89 -1.89 -27.29 -9.95
N LEU A 90 -0.91 -26.41 -10.23
CA LEU A 90 -0.55 -26.02 -11.59
C LEU A 90 -0.32 -27.22 -12.52
N ARG A 91 0.12 -28.35 -11.95
CA ARG A 91 0.27 -29.64 -12.64
C ARG A 91 -1.09 -30.21 -13.08
N GLU A 92 -2.10 -30.19 -12.23
CA GLU A 92 -3.46 -30.65 -12.54
C GLU A 92 -4.17 -29.70 -13.52
N GLU A 93 -4.00 -28.38 -13.37
CA GLU A 93 -4.48 -27.40 -14.35
C GLU A 93 -3.83 -27.62 -15.72
N GLY A 94 -2.51 -27.84 -15.78
CA GLY A 94 -1.80 -28.15 -17.02
C GLY A 94 -2.15 -29.53 -17.62
N GLN A 95 -2.63 -30.48 -16.81
CA GLN A 95 -3.20 -31.74 -17.31
C GLN A 95 -4.60 -31.51 -17.89
N ILE A 96 -5.43 -30.68 -17.26
CA ILE A 96 -6.75 -30.34 -17.76
C ILE A 96 -6.64 -29.54 -19.07
N LEU A 97 -5.73 -28.57 -19.16
CA LEU A 97 -5.48 -27.82 -20.39
C LEU A 97 -4.99 -28.71 -21.53
N ARG A 98 -4.14 -29.71 -21.25
CA ARG A 98 -3.78 -30.71 -22.25
C ARG A 98 -4.96 -31.56 -22.68
N LYS A 99 -5.78 -32.03 -21.74
CA LYS A 99 -6.99 -32.80 -22.05
C LYS A 99 -8.03 -31.99 -22.82
N ILE A 100 -8.14 -30.67 -22.55
CA ILE A 100 -8.99 -29.76 -23.32
C ILE A 100 -8.41 -29.60 -24.71
N LYS A 101 -7.10 -29.37 -24.86
CA LYS A 101 -6.45 -29.26 -26.16
C LYS A 101 -6.52 -30.56 -26.99
N GLU A 102 -6.41 -31.72 -26.34
CA GLU A 102 -6.62 -33.04 -26.95
C GLU A 102 -8.10 -33.30 -27.27
N ALA A 103 -9.04 -32.75 -26.51
CA ALA A 103 -10.47 -32.80 -26.82
C ALA A 103 -10.90 -31.75 -27.87
N GLU A 104 -10.11 -30.70 -28.04
CA GLU A 104 -10.26 -29.61 -29.01
C GLU A 104 -9.50 -29.91 -30.31
N GLU A 105 -8.58 -30.88 -30.30
CA GLU A 105 -8.23 -31.71 -31.45
C GLU A 105 -9.42 -32.62 -31.81
N ILE A 106 -10.53 -31.99 -32.15
CA ILE A 106 -11.46 -32.56 -33.11
C ILE A 106 -10.61 -32.80 -34.36
N PRO A 107 -10.50 -34.04 -34.88
CA PRO A 107 -9.81 -34.28 -36.14
C PRO A 107 -10.47 -33.38 -37.17
N GLU A 108 -9.71 -32.40 -37.67
CA GLU A 108 -10.03 -31.48 -38.76
C GLU A 108 -11.47 -31.69 -39.27
N ASP A 109 -12.41 -31.10 -38.52
CA ASP A 109 -13.84 -31.41 -38.58
C ASP A 109 -14.33 -31.21 -40.01
N THR A 110 -15.04 -32.20 -40.54
CA THR A 110 -15.71 -32.07 -41.84
C THR A 110 -16.85 -31.09 -41.63
N SER A 111 -16.56 -29.81 -41.82
CA SER A 111 -17.46 -28.69 -41.64
C SER A 111 -18.77 -28.97 -42.40
N VAL A 112 -19.92 -28.50 -41.88
CA VAL A 112 -21.20 -28.54 -42.63
C VAL A 112 -21.03 -28.00 -44.06
N ARG A 113 -20.08 -27.07 -44.24
CA ARG A 113 -19.69 -26.50 -45.53
C ARG A 113 -19.00 -27.50 -46.45
N ASP A 114 -18.26 -28.45 -45.92
CA ASP A 114 -17.60 -29.52 -46.68
C ASP A 114 -18.62 -30.54 -47.20
N PHE A 115 -19.69 -30.82 -46.44
CA PHE A 115 -20.82 -31.62 -46.94
C PHE A 115 -21.56 -30.91 -48.07
N ASP A 116 -21.83 -29.61 -47.94
CA ASP A 116 -22.49 -28.80 -48.96
C ASP A 116 -21.64 -28.68 -50.24
N ASP A 117 -20.32 -28.59 -50.10
CA ASP A 117 -19.37 -28.57 -51.21
C ASP A 117 -19.28 -29.92 -51.95
N LYS A 118 -19.31 -31.04 -51.20
CA LYS A 118 -19.34 -32.40 -51.76
C LYS A 118 -20.63 -32.66 -52.53
N ILE A 119 -21.78 -32.27 -51.98
CA ILE A 119 -23.08 -32.39 -52.64
C ILE A 119 -23.10 -31.56 -53.93
N ARG A 120 -22.55 -30.35 -53.90
CA ARG A 120 -22.45 -29.46 -55.07
C ARG A 120 -21.56 -30.05 -56.16
N GLU A 121 -20.43 -30.64 -55.81
CA GLU A 121 -19.52 -31.30 -56.76
C GLU A 121 -20.17 -32.51 -57.45
N LEU A 122 -20.79 -33.40 -56.66
CA LEU A 122 -21.49 -34.58 -57.17
C LEU A 122 -22.70 -34.21 -58.03
N SER A 123 -23.45 -33.18 -57.64
CA SER A 123 -24.56 -32.63 -58.42
C SER A 123 -24.07 -32.02 -59.74
N ARG A 124 -22.96 -31.29 -59.73
CA ARG A 124 -22.32 -30.76 -60.93
C ARG A 124 -21.83 -31.90 -61.84
N ARG A 125 -21.33 -33.00 -61.29
CA ARG A 125 -20.91 -34.17 -62.08
C ARG A 125 -22.08 -34.83 -62.82
N ILE A 126 -23.29 -34.88 -62.24
CA ILE A 126 -24.51 -35.34 -62.93
C ILE A 126 -24.94 -34.35 -64.01
N GLN A 127 -24.92 -33.05 -63.71
CA GLN A 127 -25.45 -32.01 -64.58
C GLN A 127 -24.60 -31.75 -65.84
N TRP A 128 -23.28 -31.85 -65.73
CA TRP A 128 -22.36 -31.42 -66.80
C TRP A 128 -21.78 -32.57 -67.64
N ARG A 129 -22.09 -33.82 -67.34
CA ARG A 129 -21.67 -34.97 -68.16
C ARG A 129 -22.79 -35.40 -69.10
N LEU A 130 -22.59 -35.13 -70.40
CA LEU A 130 -23.56 -35.40 -71.48
C LEU A 130 -23.82 -36.90 -71.75
N ASN A 131 -23.06 -37.83 -71.15
CA ASN A 131 -23.19 -39.28 -71.39
C ASN A 131 -22.84 -40.12 -70.15
N ILE A 132 -23.53 -39.90 -69.03
CA ILE A 132 -23.43 -40.77 -67.84
C ILE A 132 -24.33 -41.99 -68.03
N LYS A 133 -23.79 -43.19 -67.74
CA LYS A 133 -24.58 -44.42 -67.70
C LYS A 133 -25.54 -44.40 -66.49
N ALA A 134 -26.69 -45.05 -66.62
CA ALA A 134 -27.74 -45.01 -65.60
C ALA A 134 -27.29 -45.54 -64.23
N ASP A 135 -26.44 -46.58 -64.22
CA ASP A 135 -25.83 -47.18 -63.04
C ASP A 135 -24.88 -46.21 -62.30
N GLU A 136 -24.04 -45.49 -63.04
CA GLU A 136 -23.15 -44.45 -62.48
C GLU A 136 -23.93 -43.27 -61.90
N LYS A 137 -25.02 -42.84 -62.57
CA LYS A 137 -25.92 -41.80 -62.06
C LYS A 137 -26.54 -42.23 -60.73
N GLU A 138 -27.00 -43.46 -60.65
CA GLU A 138 -27.66 -43.98 -59.46
C GLU A 138 -26.67 -44.21 -58.31
N GLN A 139 -25.41 -44.56 -58.62
CA GLN A 139 -24.34 -44.60 -57.64
C GLN A 139 -24.06 -43.22 -57.02
N ILE A 140 -24.01 -42.16 -57.84
CA ILE A 140 -23.78 -40.79 -57.37
C ILE A 140 -24.96 -40.31 -56.50
N LEU A 141 -26.21 -40.62 -56.88
CA LEU A 141 -27.38 -40.27 -56.08
C LEU A 141 -27.37 -40.97 -54.71
N ARG A 142 -26.99 -42.25 -54.66
CA ARG A 142 -26.81 -42.98 -53.39
C ARG A 142 -25.69 -42.41 -52.52
N GLU A 143 -24.66 -41.81 -53.12
CA GLU A 143 -23.58 -41.16 -52.39
C GLU A 143 -24.03 -39.82 -51.80
N ILE A 144 -24.78 -39.01 -52.56
CA ILE A 144 -25.40 -37.77 -52.07
C ILE A 144 -26.32 -38.06 -50.88
N GLU A 145 -27.18 -39.07 -50.96
CA GLU A 145 -28.09 -39.45 -49.87
C GLU A 145 -27.34 -39.87 -48.59
N LYS A 146 -26.19 -40.53 -48.71
CA LYS A 146 -25.34 -40.86 -47.55
C LYS A 146 -24.72 -39.62 -46.93
N ILE A 147 -24.26 -38.68 -47.75
CA ILE A 147 -23.67 -37.42 -47.30
C ILE A 147 -24.73 -36.56 -46.60
N GLU A 148 -25.95 -36.51 -47.13
CA GLU A 148 -27.07 -35.79 -46.52
C GLU A 148 -27.47 -36.38 -45.16
N ARG A 149 -27.48 -37.71 -45.03
CA ARG A 149 -27.69 -38.37 -43.74
C ARG A 149 -26.60 -38.04 -42.72
N ALA A 150 -25.34 -38.12 -43.12
CA ALA A 150 -24.21 -37.76 -42.25
C ALA A 150 -24.26 -36.28 -41.81
N ARG A 151 -24.66 -35.37 -42.71
CA ARG A 151 -24.87 -33.95 -42.41
C ARG A 151 -25.98 -33.74 -41.39
N ALA A 152 -27.09 -34.46 -41.51
CA ALA A 152 -28.20 -34.37 -40.56
C ALA A 152 -27.78 -34.85 -39.17
N GLU A 153 -27.09 -35.98 -39.07
CA GLU A 153 -26.55 -36.51 -37.80
C GLU A 153 -25.55 -35.54 -37.15
N ALA A 154 -24.68 -34.91 -37.94
CA ALA A 154 -23.73 -33.91 -37.45
C ALA A 154 -24.45 -32.69 -36.84
N ILE A 155 -25.49 -32.17 -37.52
CA ILE A 155 -26.30 -31.04 -37.02
C ILE A 155 -27.05 -31.44 -35.74
N GLU A 156 -27.65 -32.62 -35.68
CA GLU A 156 -28.31 -33.12 -34.48
C GLU A 156 -27.34 -33.24 -33.29
N SER A 157 -26.13 -33.75 -33.51
CA SER A 157 -25.11 -33.85 -32.46
C SER A 157 -24.64 -32.48 -31.95
N ALA A 158 -24.47 -31.50 -32.84
CA ALA A 158 -24.08 -30.13 -32.51
C ALA A 158 -25.19 -29.37 -31.74
N THR A 159 -26.46 -29.61 -32.09
CA THR A 159 -27.58 -29.01 -31.34
C THR A 159 -27.76 -29.67 -29.97
N ALA A 160 -27.54 -30.99 -29.85
CA ALA A 160 -27.56 -31.70 -28.58
C ALA A 160 -26.43 -31.23 -27.64
N SER A 161 -25.22 -31.03 -28.15
CA SER A 161 -24.09 -30.49 -27.37
C SER A 161 -24.32 -29.04 -26.96
N ALA A 162 -24.89 -28.20 -27.84
CA ALA A 162 -25.29 -26.83 -27.51
C ALA A 162 -26.41 -26.78 -26.44
N ALA A 163 -27.39 -27.67 -26.51
CA ALA A 163 -28.45 -27.79 -25.50
C ALA A 163 -27.91 -28.28 -24.15
N LEU A 164 -26.95 -29.22 -24.15
CA LEU A 164 -26.25 -29.67 -22.94
C LEU A 164 -25.40 -28.54 -22.34
N ASN A 165 -24.69 -27.77 -23.16
CA ASN A 165 -23.97 -26.58 -22.72
C ASN A 165 -24.92 -25.54 -22.14
N GLY A 166 -26.06 -25.27 -22.79
CA GLY A 166 -27.12 -24.39 -22.25
C GLY A 166 -27.66 -24.85 -20.90
N LYS A 167 -27.84 -26.16 -20.71
CA LYS A 167 -28.22 -26.75 -19.41
C LYS A 167 -27.10 -26.65 -18.36
N MET A 168 -25.84 -26.79 -18.77
CA MET A 168 -24.65 -26.62 -17.91
C MET A 168 -24.51 -25.16 -17.45
N TRP A 169 -24.81 -24.21 -18.34
CA TRP A 169 -24.94 -22.80 -17.97
C TRP A 169 -26.06 -22.58 -16.97
N HIS A 170 -27.12 -23.39 -16.91
CA HIS A 170 -28.18 -23.24 -15.90
C HIS A 170 -27.90 -23.95 -14.57
N SER A 171 -26.81 -24.71 -14.43
CA SER A 171 -26.25 -25.12 -13.11
C SER A 171 -25.69 -23.93 -12.29
N LEU A 172 -25.96 -22.72 -12.78
CA LEU A 172 -25.60 -21.35 -12.43
C LEU A 172 -25.96 -20.87 -11.01
N GLY A 173 -26.41 -21.73 -10.09
CA GLY A 173 -26.74 -21.30 -8.71
C GLY A 173 -25.61 -20.46 -8.10
N SER A 174 -24.37 -20.90 -8.29
CA SER A 174 -23.17 -20.17 -7.87
C SER A 174 -22.98 -18.80 -8.54
N LYS A 175 -23.31 -18.64 -9.82
CA LYS A 175 -23.15 -17.35 -10.52
C LYS A 175 -24.24 -16.35 -10.13
N GLU A 176 -25.49 -16.81 -10.01
CA GLU A 176 -26.60 -15.95 -9.58
C GLU A 176 -26.37 -15.49 -8.13
N ASP A 177 -25.87 -16.38 -7.27
CA ASP A 177 -25.46 -16.06 -5.90
C ASP A 177 -24.33 -15.02 -5.87
N ILE A 178 -23.31 -15.17 -6.73
CA ILE A 178 -22.22 -14.18 -6.87
C ILE A 178 -22.76 -12.83 -7.34
N VAL A 179 -23.67 -12.80 -8.32
CA VAL A 179 -24.28 -11.56 -8.82
C VAL A 179 -25.08 -10.87 -7.73
N GLN A 180 -25.86 -11.63 -6.95
CA GLN A 180 -26.64 -11.09 -5.84
C GLN A 180 -25.74 -10.57 -4.69
N GLN A 181 -24.63 -11.25 -4.42
CA GLN A 181 -23.61 -10.77 -3.46
C GLN A 181 -22.94 -9.48 -3.94
N ILE A 182 -22.55 -9.38 -5.21
CA ILE A 182 -21.96 -8.15 -5.78
C ILE A 182 -22.93 -6.98 -5.63
N LYS A 183 -24.22 -7.20 -5.91
CA LYS A 183 -25.25 -6.16 -5.75
C LYS A 183 -25.35 -5.70 -4.30
N THR A 184 -25.38 -6.64 -3.35
CA THR A 184 -25.46 -6.35 -1.92
C THR A 184 -24.25 -5.55 -1.43
N ILE A 185 -23.04 -5.96 -1.85
CA ILE A 185 -21.79 -5.25 -1.55
C ILE A 185 -21.81 -3.83 -2.14
N GLY A 186 -22.33 -3.67 -3.37
CA GLY A 186 -22.48 -2.37 -4.01
C GLY A 186 -23.35 -1.41 -3.19
N ASP A 187 -24.52 -1.89 -2.76
CA ASP A 187 -25.47 -1.10 -1.96
C ASP A 187 -24.89 -0.72 -0.59
N GLU A 188 -24.11 -1.60 0.05
CA GLU A 188 -23.42 -1.32 1.31
C GLU A 188 -22.32 -0.27 1.15
N LEU A 189 -21.51 -0.38 0.09
CA LEU A 189 -20.46 0.60 -0.21
C LEU A 189 -21.02 1.99 -0.49
N ASP A 190 -22.14 2.09 -1.19
CA ASP A 190 -22.78 3.38 -1.46
C ASP A 190 -23.35 4.03 -0.19
N LYS A 191 -23.88 3.23 0.76
CA LYS A 191 -24.28 3.71 2.09
C LYS A 191 -23.08 4.20 2.88
N GLU A 192 -22.00 3.42 2.95
CA GLU A 192 -20.78 3.81 3.69
C GLU A 192 -20.17 5.10 3.11
N ARG A 193 -20.15 5.25 1.78
CA ARG A 193 -19.72 6.49 1.10
C ARG A 193 -20.57 7.68 1.50
N ALA A 194 -21.89 7.53 1.56
CA ALA A 194 -22.79 8.60 1.97
C ALA A 194 -22.55 9.01 3.45
N GLU A 195 -22.35 8.04 4.34
CA GLU A 195 -22.04 8.29 5.76
C GLU A 195 -20.67 8.97 5.94
N TYR A 196 -19.65 8.53 5.20
CA TYR A 196 -18.34 9.15 5.18
C TYR A 196 -18.40 10.61 4.73
N LEU A 197 -19.10 10.89 3.62
CA LEU A 197 -19.28 12.26 3.12
C LEU A 197 -19.99 13.16 4.13
N ASN A 198 -21.03 12.64 4.79
CA ASN A 198 -21.73 13.36 5.85
C ASN A 198 -20.82 13.65 7.05
N SER A 199 -20.01 12.68 7.47
CA SER A 199 -19.06 12.83 8.57
C SER A 199 -17.96 13.84 8.22
N LYS A 200 -17.43 13.77 7.00
CA LYS A 200 -16.47 14.74 6.45
C LYS A 200 -17.04 16.16 6.46
N ARG A 201 -18.27 16.34 5.97
CA ARG A 201 -18.96 17.64 5.96
C ARG A 201 -19.14 18.22 7.38
N LYS A 202 -19.47 17.38 8.35
CA LYS A 202 -19.55 17.80 9.77
C LYS A 202 -18.19 18.24 10.30
N ALA A 203 -17.12 17.53 9.97
CA ALA A 203 -15.77 17.88 10.37
C ALA A 203 -15.30 19.19 9.72
N GLU A 204 -15.59 19.40 8.44
CA GLU A 204 -15.27 20.65 7.72
C GLU A 204 -15.96 21.86 8.36
N LYS A 205 -17.26 21.77 8.66
CA LYS A 205 -17.98 22.83 9.38
C LYS A 205 -17.36 23.14 10.74
N LYS A 206 -16.91 22.12 11.50
CA LYS A 206 -16.23 22.33 12.77
C LYS A 206 -14.87 23.02 12.58
N ARG A 207 -14.12 22.65 11.53
CA ARG A 207 -12.85 23.28 11.19
C ARG A 207 -13.04 24.76 10.86
N GLU A 208 -14.03 25.09 10.02
CA GLU A 208 -14.37 26.48 9.67
C GLU A 208 -14.75 27.31 10.91
N ALA A 209 -15.51 26.74 11.84
CA ALA A 209 -15.85 27.41 13.09
C ALA A 209 -14.62 27.72 13.95
N VAL A 210 -13.71 26.75 14.10
CA VAL A 210 -12.44 26.92 14.83
C VAL A 210 -11.56 27.97 14.16
N GLU A 211 -11.48 27.98 12.83
CA GLU A 211 -10.70 28.94 12.06
C GLU A 211 -11.26 30.37 12.22
N ALA A 212 -12.58 30.53 12.20
CA ALA A 212 -13.23 31.81 12.46
C ALA A 212 -12.95 32.33 13.89
N ASP A 213 -13.00 31.44 14.89
CA ASP A 213 -12.69 31.80 16.28
C ASP A 213 -11.20 32.12 16.49
N LEU A 214 -10.30 31.42 15.80
CA LEU A 214 -8.87 31.73 15.78
C LEU A 214 -8.64 33.14 15.21
N GLY A 215 -9.28 33.47 14.08
CA GLY A 215 -9.21 34.81 13.49
C GLY A 215 -9.77 35.91 14.39
N ARG A 216 -10.83 35.63 15.17
CA ARG A 216 -11.35 36.57 16.18
C ARG A 216 -10.35 36.76 17.32
N LEU A 217 -9.73 35.69 17.80
CA LEU A 217 -8.75 35.74 18.87
C LEU A 217 -7.51 36.52 18.44
N GLU A 218 -7.03 36.28 17.23
CA GLU A 218 -5.91 37.01 16.62
C GLU A 218 -6.21 38.51 16.55
N LYS A 219 -7.37 38.91 16.00
CA LYS A 219 -7.78 40.32 15.96
C LYS A 219 -7.86 40.97 17.34
N ARG A 220 -8.33 40.23 18.35
CA ARG A 220 -8.38 40.72 19.73
C ARG A 220 -6.97 40.90 20.31
N LEU A 221 -6.07 39.95 20.04
CA LEU A 221 -4.69 40.02 20.47
C LEU A 221 -3.98 41.21 19.82
N THR A 222 -4.07 41.37 18.50
CA THR A 222 -3.46 42.49 17.77
C THR A 222 -3.98 43.83 18.30
N HIS A 223 -5.30 43.97 18.46
CA HIS A 223 -5.90 45.17 19.04
C HIS A 223 -5.39 45.46 20.46
N THR A 224 -5.24 44.43 21.30
CA THR A 224 -4.75 44.59 22.68
C THR A 224 -3.28 45.02 22.69
N VAL A 225 -2.45 44.43 21.82
CA VAL A 225 -1.04 44.79 21.66
C VAL A 225 -0.92 46.21 21.13
N GLU A 226 -1.64 46.58 20.07
CA GLU A 226 -1.65 47.93 19.52
C GLU A 226 -2.08 48.97 20.56
N LYS A 227 -3.15 48.69 21.31
CA LYS A 227 -3.61 49.54 22.41
C LYS A 227 -2.54 49.68 23.49
N PHE A 228 -1.89 48.58 23.88
CA PHE A 228 -0.80 48.60 24.84
C PHE A 228 0.38 49.43 24.33
N MET A 229 0.82 49.21 23.09
CA MET A 229 1.93 49.95 22.47
C MET A 229 1.61 51.44 22.36
N TRP A 230 0.37 51.78 22.02
CA TRP A 230 -0.09 53.16 21.98
C TRP A 230 -0.05 53.83 23.36
N GLN A 231 -0.57 53.17 24.40
CA GLN A 231 -0.49 53.67 25.78
C GLN A 231 0.97 53.77 26.25
N TRP A 232 1.78 52.76 25.91
CA TRP A 232 3.19 52.73 26.25
C TRP A 232 3.95 53.91 25.65
N SER A 233 3.70 54.26 24.39
CA SER A 233 4.37 55.40 23.75
C SER A 233 3.86 56.74 24.27
N ASN A 234 2.54 56.89 24.41
CA ASN A 234 1.92 58.21 24.57
C ASN A 234 1.55 58.59 26.02
N ASN A 235 1.58 57.66 26.98
CA ASN A 235 1.13 57.91 28.35
C ASN A 235 2.23 57.59 29.40
N LYS A 236 2.87 58.63 29.95
CA LYS A 236 3.91 58.49 30.98
C LYS A 236 3.37 57.87 32.27
N ALA A 237 2.18 58.29 32.72
CA ALA A 237 1.57 57.76 33.94
C ALA A 237 1.29 56.25 33.82
N PHE A 238 0.84 55.79 32.65
CA PHE A 238 0.67 54.37 32.36
C PHE A 238 2.00 53.58 32.49
N ARG A 239 3.10 54.10 31.92
CA ARG A 239 4.42 53.44 32.03
C ARG A 239 4.93 53.39 33.47
N ASP A 240 4.76 54.46 34.22
CA ASP A 240 5.23 54.55 35.61
C ASP A 240 4.41 53.61 36.51
N GLU A 241 3.09 53.56 36.34
CA GLU A 241 2.21 52.62 37.06
C GLU A 241 2.49 51.15 36.67
N TYR A 242 2.74 50.87 35.39
CA TYR A 242 3.15 49.55 34.94
C TYR A 242 4.46 49.12 35.61
N ARG A 243 5.49 49.98 35.60
CA ARG A 243 6.77 49.73 36.30
C ARG A 243 6.57 49.48 37.79
N ARG A 244 5.72 50.25 38.46
CA ARG A 244 5.40 50.07 39.88
C ARG A 244 4.78 48.69 40.16
N ARG A 245 3.77 48.30 39.38
CA ARG A 245 3.11 46.99 39.51
C ARG A 245 4.06 45.83 39.24
N THR A 246 4.92 45.95 38.22
CA THR A 246 5.93 44.92 37.93
C THR A 246 6.96 44.83 39.04
N ALA A 247 7.41 45.96 39.60
CA ALA A 247 8.34 45.97 40.72
C ALA A 247 7.77 45.29 41.97
N GLU A 248 6.48 45.49 42.27
CA GLU A 248 5.78 44.82 43.37
C GLU A 248 5.72 43.30 43.17
N SER A 249 5.37 42.85 41.96
CA SER A 249 5.37 41.43 41.61
C SER A 249 6.76 40.79 41.65
N LEU A 250 7.79 41.49 41.14
CA LEU A 250 9.18 41.04 41.18
C LEU A 250 9.70 40.95 42.61
N ASN A 251 9.36 41.92 43.45
CA ASN A 251 9.71 41.92 44.86
C ASN A 251 9.10 40.71 45.61
N ASN A 252 7.82 40.42 45.36
CA ASN A 252 7.15 39.23 45.93
C ASN A 252 7.83 37.91 45.52
N ARG A 253 8.49 37.89 44.37
CA ARG A 253 9.25 36.74 43.85
C ARG A 253 10.73 36.76 44.25
N SER A 254 11.16 37.71 45.09
CA SER A 254 12.55 37.95 45.45
C SER A 254 13.47 38.17 44.23
N LEU A 255 12.99 38.90 43.22
CA LEU A 255 13.74 39.26 42.02
C LEU A 255 14.08 40.76 41.99
N THR A 256 15.25 41.10 41.46
CA THR A 256 15.63 42.49 41.13
C THR A 256 14.84 43.00 39.92
N VAL A 257 14.92 44.29 39.64
CA VAL A 257 14.27 44.92 38.47
C VAL A 257 14.72 44.27 37.16
N ASP A 258 15.99 43.81 37.11
CA ASP A 258 16.56 43.09 35.98
C ASP A 258 16.23 41.58 35.97
N GLY A 259 15.40 41.11 36.91
CA GLY A 259 14.94 39.73 36.97
C GLY A 259 15.90 38.72 37.63
N LEU A 260 16.98 39.18 38.27
CA LEU A 260 17.92 38.32 39.01
C LEU A 260 17.39 38.00 40.41
N ARG A 261 17.69 36.83 40.97
CA ARG A 261 17.36 36.55 42.38
C ARG A 261 18.10 37.52 43.29
N LYS A 262 17.37 38.15 44.21
CA LYS A 262 17.96 38.94 45.28
C LYS A 262 18.74 37.98 46.18
N ASP A 263 20.05 38.18 46.29
CA ASP A 263 20.90 37.41 47.20
C ASP A 263 20.37 37.55 48.64
N GLN A 264 19.81 36.47 49.17
CA GLN A 264 19.33 36.40 50.56
C GLN A 264 20.49 36.29 51.58
N THR A 265 21.74 36.27 51.12
CA THR A 265 22.93 35.94 51.93
C THR A 265 23.69 37.15 52.47
N ARG A 266 23.21 38.39 52.28
CA ARG A 266 23.86 39.60 52.82
C ARG A 266 23.33 40.10 54.18
N ASN A 267 22.52 39.30 54.87
CA ASN A 267 22.04 39.60 56.23
C ASN A 267 22.50 38.54 57.26
N ARG A 268 23.77 38.14 57.20
CA ARG A 268 24.52 37.69 58.38
C ARG A 268 25.73 38.60 58.46
N PHE A 269 26.07 39.07 59.65
CA PHE A 269 27.04 40.15 59.93
C PHE A 269 26.44 41.57 59.91
N SER A 270 25.52 41.79 60.85
CA SER A 270 25.57 42.95 61.73
C SER A 270 25.16 42.52 63.13
#